data_AF-A0A5E4KRF0-F1
#
_entry.id   AF-A0A5E4KRF0-F1
#
_cell.length_a   1.000
_cell.length_b   1.000
_cell.length_c   1.000
_cell.angle_alpha   90.00
_cell.angle_beta   90.00
_cell.angle_gamma   90.00
#
_symmetry.space_group_name_H-M   'P 1'
#
loop_
_entity.id
_entity.type
_entity.pdbx_description
1 polymer ?
#
loop_
_entity_poly.entity_id
_entity_poly.type
_entity_poly.pdbx_seq_one_letter_code
_entity_poly.pdbx_strand_id
1 'polypeptide(L)'
;MTGMGVFDILTIVGVVGGIPVIAKWLLYHIYHPDIKIFFPPVGNLSSINPGGTVTSDPIFGNFGPHIINKSGKTLNLKVEFSTNKLIVENNSANSFGYFKIRKGKRIYVPRFVSEDGRKWLEEGIFPSDCYEKGLPFPYEISEEFTLEVKIYIRVELSELGMPRFFGDMELKPFIAEFKLRPAVKAENYSKEC
;
A
#
# COMPACT_ATOMS: atom_id res chain seq x y z
N MET A 1 -47.91 9.88 32.26
CA MET A 1 -47.16 9.61 31.02
C MET A 1 -46.68 10.94 30.48
N THR A 2 -45.50 11.39 30.91
CA THR A 2 -44.88 12.63 30.42
C THR A 2 -44.33 12.35 29.02
N GLY A 3 -44.85 13.08 28.03
CA GLY A 3 -44.39 12.98 26.64
C GLY A 3 -42.93 13.38 26.55
N MET A 4 -42.12 12.50 25.94
CA MET A 4 -40.72 12.76 25.62
C MET A 4 -40.65 14.00 24.74
N GLY A 5 -39.94 15.04 25.18
CA GLY A 5 -39.86 16.31 24.46
C GLY A 5 -39.11 16.12 23.15
N VAL A 6 -39.41 16.95 22.14
CA VAL A 6 -38.68 16.95 20.85
C VAL A 6 -37.16 17.09 21.06
N PHE A 7 -36.74 17.82 22.11
CA PHE A 7 -35.34 17.94 22.52
C PHE A 7 -34.71 16.63 23.01
N ASP A 8 -35.45 15.78 23.73
CA ASP A 8 -34.97 14.49 24.20
C ASP A 8 -34.71 13.55 23.01
N ILE A 9 -35.61 13.57 22.02
CA ILE A 9 -35.50 12.79 20.79
C ILE A 9 -34.28 13.24 19.98
N LEU A 10 -34.09 14.55 19.81
CA LEU A 10 -32.93 15.11 19.08
C LEU A 10 -31.61 14.79 19.77
N THR A 11 -31.59 14.80 21.11
CA THR A 11 -30.40 14.46 21.89
C THR A 11 -30.04 12.98 21.73
N ILE A 12 -31.03 12.08 21.81
CA ILE A 12 -30.83 10.64 21.58
C ILE A 12 -30.32 10.39 20.16
N VAL A 13 -30.91 11.02 19.14
CA VAL A 13 -30.47 10.89 17.74
C VAL A 13 -29.05 11.41 17.58
N GLY A 14 -28.70 12.53 18.21
CA GLY A 14 -27.33 13.08 18.20
C GLY A 14 -26.31 12.14 18.84
N VAL A 15 -26.63 11.55 19.99
CA VAL A 15 -25.76 10.58 20.68
C VAL A 15 -25.58 9.32 19.84
N VAL A 16 -26.68 8.74 19.34
CA VAL A 16 -26.63 7.52 18.52
C VAL A 16 -25.89 7.76 17.21
N GLY A 17 -26.12 8.90 16.56
CA GLY A 17 -25.42 9.30 15.34
C GLY A 17 -23.93 9.64 15.55
N GLY A 18 -23.55 10.04 16.77
CA GLY A 18 -22.16 10.34 17.12
C GLY A 18 -21.29 9.10 17.34
N ILE A 19 -21.88 7.97 17.75
CA ILE A 19 -21.14 6.72 18.06
C ILE A 19 -20.30 6.25 16.85
N PRO A 20 -20.84 6.14 15.61
CA PRO A 20 -20.03 5.73 14.45
C PRO A 20 -18.85 6.66 14.18
N VAL A 21 -19.03 7.97 14.36
CA VAL A 21 -17.98 8.97 14.13
C VAL A 21 -16.86 8.83 15.15
N ILE A 22 -17.21 8.70 16.42
CA ILE A 22 -16.22 8.51 17.51
C ILE A 22 -15.50 7.17 17.35
N ALA A 23 -16.21 6.09 17.01
CA ALA A 23 -15.63 4.79 16.75
C ALA A 23 -14.62 4.83 15.59
N LYS A 24 -14.98 5.48 14.48
CA LYS A 24 -14.07 5.69 13.35
C LYS A 24 -12.84 6.49 13.76
N TRP A 25 -13.03 7.58 14.49
CA TRP A 25 -11.93 8.41 14.97
C TRP A 25 -10.96 7.62 15.87
N LEU A 26 -11.49 6.84 16.82
CA LEU A 26 -10.67 5.98 17.70
C LEU A 26 -9.89 4.93 16.89
N LEU A 27 -10.57 4.23 15.98
CA LEU A 27 -9.94 3.20 15.16
C LEU A 27 -8.87 3.80 14.24
N TYR A 28 -9.06 5.00 13.70
CA TYR A 28 -8.07 5.67 12.85
C TYR A 28 -6.72 5.88 13.57
N HIS A 29 -6.78 6.15 14.88
CA HIS A 29 -5.62 6.43 15.71
C HIS A 29 -5.00 5.21 16.38
N ILE A 30 -5.79 4.16 16.61
CA ILE A 30 -5.38 3.00 17.41
C ILE A 30 -5.14 1.76 16.54
N TYR A 31 -5.93 1.57 15.48
CA TYR A 31 -5.87 0.35 14.68
C TYR A 31 -4.80 0.42 13.60
N HIS A 32 -3.83 -0.48 13.71
CA HIS A 32 -2.75 -0.67 12.74
C HIS A 32 -2.73 -2.14 12.31
N PRO A 33 -3.29 -2.49 11.13
CA PRO A 33 -3.26 -3.86 10.64
C PRO A 33 -1.82 -4.27 10.32
N ASP A 34 -1.48 -5.53 10.60
CA ASP A 34 -0.18 -6.09 10.24
C ASP A 34 -0.11 -6.31 8.72
N ILE A 35 0.55 -5.37 8.04
CA ILE A 35 0.85 -5.45 6.61
C ILE A 35 2.37 -5.45 6.46
N LYS A 36 2.88 -6.42 5.70
CA LYS A 36 4.31 -6.50 5.39
C LYS A 36 4.55 -6.11 3.95
N ILE A 37 5.51 -5.22 3.74
CA ILE A 37 6.04 -4.86 2.42
C ILE A 37 7.50 -5.23 2.39
N PHE A 38 7.94 -5.92 1.33
CA PHE A 38 9.34 -6.28 1.15
C PHE A 38 9.64 -6.44 -0.33
N PHE A 39 10.90 -6.35 -0.70
CA PHE A 39 11.34 -6.89 -2.00
C PHE A 39 11.60 -8.39 -1.84
N PRO A 40 11.08 -9.22 -2.76
CA PRO A 40 11.18 -10.68 -2.65
C PRO A 40 12.64 -11.14 -2.65
N PRO A 41 12.96 -12.32 -2.08
CA PRO A 41 14.29 -12.88 -2.19
C PRO A 41 14.64 -13.18 -3.65
N VAL A 42 15.90 -12.98 -4.01
CA VAL A 42 16.42 -13.23 -5.37
C VAL A 42 17.67 -14.08 -5.27
N GLY A 43 17.64 -15.26 -5.87
CA GLY A 43 18.71 -16.25 -5.76
C GLY A 43 18.98 -16.61 -4.29
N ASN A 44 20.19 -16.31 -3.81
CA ASN A 44 20.63 -16.57 -2.43
C ASN A 44 20.44 -15.37 -1.49
N LEU A 45 19.89 -14.24 -1.97
CA LEU A 45 19.67 -13.05 -1.15
C LEU A 45 18.33 -13.14 -0.39
N SER A 46 18.36 -12.77 0.88
CA SER A 46 17.15 -12.67 1.72
C SER A 46 16.22 -11.55 1.25
N SER A 47 14.94 -11.65 1.61
CA SER A 47 13.96 -10.57 1.42
C SER A 47 14.44 -9.25 2.04
N ILE A 48 14.19 -8.13 1.37
CA ILE A 48 14.61 -6.80 1.82
C ILE A 48 13.41 -6.08 2.41
N ASN A 49 13.47 -5.81 3.72
CA ASN A 49 12.46 -5.08 4.46
C ASN A 49 12.62 -3.55 4.31
N PRO A 50 11.61 -2.74 4.69
CA PRO A 50 11.70 -1.28 4.65
C PRO A 50 12.92 -0.78 5.43
N GLY A 51 13.59 0.25 4.89
CA GLY A 51 14.89 0.76 5.34
C GLY A 51 16.10 0.03 4.74
N GLY A 52 15.89 -1.11 4.09
CA GLY A 52 16.92 -1.89 3.41
C GLY A 52 17.36 -1.31 2.06
N THR A 53 18.40 -1.92 1.48
CA THR A 53 18.95 -1.54 0.17
C THR A 53 18.75 -2.66 -0.86
N VAL A 54 18.12 -2.32 -1.98
CA VAL A 54 17.85 -3.18 -3.14
C VAL A 54 18.88 -2.88 -4.23
N THR A 55 19.62 -3.90 -4.64
CA THR A 55 20.51 -3.83 -5.81
C THR A 55 19.77 -4.21 -7.07
N SER A 56 20.03 -3.51 -8.18
CA SER A 56 19.46 -3.83 -9.50
C SER A 56 20.06 -5.10 -10.11
N ASP A 57 19.91 -6.23 -9.42
CA ASP A 57 20.13 -7.53 -10.08
C ASP A 57 19.10 -7.65 -11.22
N PRO A 58 19.46 -8.11 -12.43
CA PRO A 58 18.52 -8.29 -13.55
C PRO A 58 17.21 -9.01 -13.19
N ILE A 59 17.21 -9.81 -12.12
CA ILE A 59 16.01 -10.49 -11.60
C ILE A 59 15.06 -9.52 -10.87
N PHE A 60 15.57 -8.51 -10.15
CA PHE A 60 14.76 -7.47 -9.51
C PHE A 60 14.17 -6.48 -10.52
N GLY A 61 14.77 -6.33 -11.72
CA GLY A 61 14.33 -5.36 -12.73
C GLY A 61 12.89 -5.55 -13.22
N ASN A 62 12.31 -6.74 -13.03
CA ASN A 62 10.95 -7.08 -13.47
C ASN A 62 9.91 -7.15 -12.34
N PHE A 63 10.32 -7.16 -11.08
CA PHE A 63 9.41 -7.37 -9.94
C PHE A 63 9.56 -6.26 -8.91
N GLY A 64 8.45 -5.59 -8.60
CA GLY A 64 8.40 -4.54 -7.58
C GLY A 64 8.28 -5.09 -6.16
N PRO A 65 7.99 -4.22 -5.19
CA PRO A 65 7.75 -4.67 -3.82
C PRO A 65 6.53 -5.58 -3.74
N HIS A 66 6.59 -6.57 -2.88
CA HIS A 66 5.51 -7.49 -2.55
C HIS A 66 4.79 -7.00 -1.28
N ILE A 67 3.47 -7.21 -1.22
CA ILE A 67 2.64 -6.90 -0.06
C ILE A 67 2.01 -8.19 0.45
N ILE A 68 2.07 -8.41 1.77
CA ILE A 68 1.34 -9.49 2.47
C ILE A 68 0.45 -8.88 3.55
N ASN A 69 -0.81 -9.29 3.57
CA ASN A 69 -1.73 -9.00 4.67
C ASN A 69 -1.66 -10.12 5.74
N LYS A 70 -1.27 -9.75 6.97
CA LYS A 70 -1.20 -10.65 8.13
C LYS A 70 -2.17 -10.25 9.25
N SER A 71 -3.08 -9.32 8.97
CA SER A 71 -3.90 -8.66 9.99
C SER A 71 -5.01 -9.52 10.59
N GLY A 72 -5.32 -10.70 10.04
CA GLY A 72 -6.50 -11.45 10.45
C GLY A 72 -7.80 -10.97 9.79
N LYS A 73 -7.74 -9.94 8.93
CA LYS A 73 -8.90 -9.22 8.35
C LYS A 73 -8.76 -9.01 6.86
N THR A 74 -9.87 -8.91 6.14
CA THR A 74 -9.86 -8.51 4.73
C THR A 74 -9.66 -7.00 4.62
N LEU A 75 -8.70 -6.57 3.79
CA LEU A 75 -8.36 -5.16 3.61
C LEU A 75 -8.48 -4.76 2.14
N ASN A 76 -8.93 -3.53 1.89
CA ASN A 76 -8.84 -2.89 0.58
C ASN A 76 -7.64 -1.95 0.57
N LEU A 77 -6.66 -2.23 -0.30
CA LEU A 77 -5.41 -1.48 -0.34
C LEU A 77 -5.30 -0.70 -1.65
N LYS A 78 -4.92 0.58 -1.52
CA LYS A 78 -4.41 1.40 -2.62
C LYS A 78 -2.95 1.70 -2.39
N VAL A 79 -2.15 1.62 -3.45
CA VAL A 79 -0.70 1.79 -3.36
C VAL A 79 -0.26 2.96 -4.23
N GLU A 80 0.70 3.73 -3.74
CA GLU A 80 1.37 4.80 -4.48
C GLU A 80 2.89 4.64 -4.33
N PHE A 81 3.61 4.72 -5.44
CA PHE A 81 5.06 4.77 -5.48
C PHE A 81 5.52 6.19 -5.78
N SER A 82 6.49 6.68 -5.04
CA SER A 82 7.14 7.95 -5.32
C SER A 82 8.63 7.85 -5.06
N THR A 83 9.40 8.66 -5.76
CA THR A 83 10.86 8.69 -5.67
C THR A 83 11.32 10.04 -5.13
N ASN A 84 12.48 10.07 -4.49
CA ASN A 84 13.13 11.32 -4.07
C ASN A 84 13.83 12.07 -5.21
N LYS A 85 13.94 11.45 -6.40
CA LYS A 85 14.60 11.97 -7.60
C LYS A 85 13.76 11.74 -8.85
N LEU A 86 14.09 12.44 -9.94
CA LEU A 86 13.54 12.15 -11.26
C LEU A 86 14.30 10.96 -11.85
N ILE A 87 13.61 9.84 -12.05
CA ILE A 87 14.18 8.57 -12.51
C ILE A 87 13.57 8.18 -13.86
N VAL A 88 14.33 7.45 -14.67
CA VAL A 88 13.86 6.92 -15.95
C VAL A 88 12.76 5.89 -15.70
N GLU A 89 11.68 6.00 -16.47
CA GLU A 89 10.50 5.16 -16.32
C GLU A 89 10.61 3.91 -17.18
N ASN A 90 10.27 2.77 -16.59
CA ASN A 90 10.05 1.54 -17.35
C ASN A 90 8.65 1.57 -17.96
N ASN A 91 8.56 1.88 -19.25
CA ASN A 91 7.29 2.01 -19.97
C ASN A 91 6.44 0.73 -19.96
N SER A 92 7.04 -0.45 -19.75
CA SER A 92 6.30 -1.72 -19.65
C SER A 92 5.38 -1.76 -18.43
N ALA A 93 5.67 -0.99 -17.37
CA ALA A 93 4.84 -0.94 -16.18
C ALA A 93 3.51 -0.17 -16.39
N ASN A 94 3.38 0.60 -17.47
CA ASN A 94 2.14 1.33 -17.79
C ASN A 94 0.99 0.38 -18.17
N SER A 95 1.27 -0.87 -18.52
CA SER A 95 0.24 -1.90 -18.72
C SER A 95 -0.46 -2.31 -17.41
N PHE A 96 0.19 -2.07 -16.27
CA PHE A 96 -0.25 -2.51 -14.94
C PHE A 96 -0.50 -1.35 -13.98
N GLY A 97 -0.46 -0.11 -14.46
CA GLY A 97 -0.58 1.07 -13.62
C GLY A 97 -0.45 2.34 -14.44
N TYR A 98 -0.33 3.48 -13.78
CA TYR A 98 -0.16 4.75 -14.47
C TYR A 98 0.55 5.79 -13.59
N PHE A 99 1.19 6.76 -14.24
CA PHE A 99 1.78 7.90 -13.57
C PHE A 99 0.79 9.06 -13.44
N LYS A 100 0.81 9.74 -12.30
CA LYS A 100 0.07 10.99 -12.06
C LYS A 100 0.94 11.98 -11.31
N ILE A 101 0.61 13.27 -11.42
CA ILE A 101 1.28 14.34 -10.68
C ILE A 101 0.42 14.70 -9.48
N ARG A 102 1.00 14.71 -8.28
CA ARG A 102 0.34 15.13 -7.04
C ARG A 102 1.29 16.02 -6.24
N LYS A 103 0.87 17.26 -5.96
CA LYS A 103 1.68 18.26 -5.23
C LYS A 103 3.09 18.42 -5.82
N GLY A 104 3.20 18.46 -7.15
CA GLY A 104 4.47 18.57 -7.88
C GLY A 104 5.36 17.32 -7.86
N LYS A 105 4.95 16.25 -7.17
CA LYS A 105 5.64 14.95 -7.22
C LYS A 105 5.00 14.04 -8.26
N ARG A 106 5.83 13.36 -9.03
CA ARG A 106 5.40 12.31 -9.97
C ARG A 106 5.26 11.00 -9.19
N ILE A 107 4.08 10.40 -9.26
CA ILE A 107 3.67 9.23 -8.49
C ILE A 107 3.21 8.16 -9.46
N TYR A 108 3.66 6.93 -9.27
CA TYR A 108 3.10 5.77 -9.97
C TYR A 108 2.03 5.10 -9.11
N VAL A 109 0.92 4.75 -9.74
CA VAL A 109 -0.22 4.07 -9.12
C VAL A 109 -0.39 2.71 -9.82
N PRO A 110 -0.01 1.59 -9.19
CA PRO A 110 -0.33 0.27 -9.72
C PRO A 110 -1.84 0.08 -9.73
N ARG A 111 -2.32 -0.67 -10.73
CA ARG A 111 -3.71 -1.11 -10.86
C ARG A 111 -3.83 -2.58 -10.50
N PHE A 112 -4.94 -2.92 -9.89
CA PHE A 112 -5.34 -4.27 -9.53
C PHE A 112 -6.43 -4.76 -10.46
N VAL A 113 -6.46 -6.05 -10.73
CA VAL A 113 -7.56 -6.67 -11.49
C VAL A 113 -8.70 -6.95 -10.51
N SER A 114 -9.93 -6.63 -10.88
CA SER A 114 -11.13 -6.99 -10.13
C SER A 114 -11.28 -8.52 -9.99
N GLU A 115 -12.05 -8.97 -9.00
CA GLU A 115 -12.29 -10.41 -8.78
C GLU A 115 -12.85 -11.13 -10.01
N ASP A 116 -13.69 -10.44 -10.80
CA ASP A 116 -14.28 -10.98 -12.04
C ASP A 116 -13.33 -10.93 -13.25
N GLY A 117 -12.12 -10.36 -13.10
CA GLY A 117 -11.12 -10.27 -14.17
C GLY A 117 -11.39 -9.16 -15.20
N ARG A 118 -12.46 -8.38 -15.07
CA ARG A 118 -12.95 -7.52 -16.16
C ARG A 118 -12.51 -6.06 -16.06
N LYS A 119 -12.09 -5.59 -14.89
CA LYS A 119 -11.80 -4.19 -14.63
C LYS A 119 -10.45 -4.02 -13.95
N TRP A 120 -9.77 -2.95 -14.31
CA TRP A 120 -8.63 -2.45 -13.57
C TRP A 120 -9.09 -1.44 -12.53
N LEU A 121 -8.67 -1.63 -11.29
CA LEU A 121 -9.04 -0.85 -10.12
C LEU A 121 -7.78 -0.23 -9.51
N GLU A 122 -7.90 0.92 -8.84
CA GLU A 122 -6.80 1.51 -8.05
C GLU A 122 -6.67 0.89 -6.65
N GLU A 123 -7.72 0.18 -6.22
CA GLU A 123 -7.80 -0.53 -4.96
C GLU A 123 -7.88 -2.04 -5.25
N GLY A 124 -7.11 -2.84 -4.51
CA GLY A 124 -7.15 -4.29 -4.55
C GLY A 124 -7.66 -4.86 -3.24
N ILE A 125 -8.35 -6.00 -3.30
CA ILE A 125 -8.78 -6.76 -2.13
C ILE A 125 -7.60 -7.65 -1.68
N PHE A 126 -7.25 -7.57 -0.40
CA PHE A 126 -6.19 -8.34 0.24
C PHE A 126 -6.79 -9.19 1.36
N PRO A 127 -7.06 -10.49 1.11
CA PRO A 127 -7.58 -11.39 2.13
C PRO A 127 -6.54 -11.66 3.24
N SER A 128 -7.02 -12.17 4.37
CA SER A 128 -6.25 -12.38 5.60
C SER A 128 -5.32 -13.62 5.60
N ASP A 129 -5.32 -14.41 4.55
CA ASP A 129 -4.73 -15.73 4.44
C ASP A 129 -3.22 -15.72 4.08
N CYS A 130 -2.51 -14.66 4.51
CA CYS A 130 -1.13 -14.40 4.07
C CYS A 130 -1.01 -14.28 2.54
N TYR A 131 -2.07 -13.83 1.86
CA TYR A 131 -2.05 -13.54 0.44
C TYR A 131 -0.93 -12.55 0.10
N GLU A 132 0.00 -13.02 -0.74
CA GLU A 132 1.13 -12.25 -1.22
C GLU A 132 0.83 -11.72 -2.62
N LYS A 133 1.00 -10.40 -2.80
CA LYS A 133 0.85 -9.75 -4.10
C LYS A 133 2.12 -9.01 -4.49
N GLY A 134 2.75 -9.46 -5.57
CA GLY A 134 3.81 -8.70 -6.24
C GLY A 134 3.23 -7.51 -7.01
N LEU A 135 3.87 -6.35 -6.86
CA LEU A 135 3.48 -5.13 -7.57
C LEU A 135 4.38 -4.89 -8.80
N PRO A 136 3.85 -4.29 -9.87
CA PRO A 136 4.64 -3.89 -11.02
C PRO A 136 5.65 -2.80 -10.62
N PHE A 137 6.89 -2.89 -11.09
CA PHE A 137 7.91 -1.87 -10.82
C PHE A 137 8.10 -0.93 -12.01
N PRO A 138 7.94 0.39 -11.84
CA PRO A 138 7.85 1.31 -12.97
C PRO A 138 9.13 2.12 -13.24
N TYR A 139 10.25 1.80 -12.59
CA TYR A 139 11.47 2.59 -12.66
C TYR A 139 12.65 1.75 -13.17
N GLU A 140 13.51 2.36 -13.99
CA GLU A 140 14.82 1.80 -14.31
C GLU A 140 15.84 2.22 -13.23
N ILE A 141 16.60 1.26 -12.71
CA ILE A 141 17.57 1.52 -11.63
C ILE A 141 18.94 1.84 -12.26
N SER A 142 19.08 3.03 -12.82
CA SER A 142 20.34 3.53 -13.42
C SER A 142 21.22 4.29 -12.42
N GLU A 143 20.62 4.86 -11.37
CA GLU A 143 21.31 5.57 -10.29
C GLU A 143 20.72 5.20 -8.92
N GLU A 144 21.37 5.67 -7.85
CA GLU A 144 20.85 5.47 -6.49
C GLU A 144 19.69 6.43 -6.18
N PHE A 145 18.58 5.88 -5.70
CA PHE A 145 17.41 6.66 -5.26
C PHE A 145 16.63 5.96 -4.15
N THR A 146 15.77 6.71 -3.48
CA THR A 146 14.84 6.18 -2.48
C THR A 146 13.45 6.04 -3.10
N LEU A 147 12.89 4.84 -3.02
CA LEU A 147 11.50 4.56 -3.31
C LEU A 147 10.69 4.64 -2.02
N GLU A 148 9.72 5.55 -1.99
CA GLU A 148 8.65 5.60 -1.00
C GLU A 148 7.43 4.85 -1.54
N VAL A 149 7.02 3.80 -0.83
CA VAL A 149 5.79 3.04 -1.06
C VAL A 149 4.77 3.44 0.00
N LYS A 150 3.69 4.11 -0.42
CA LYS A 150 2.59 4.50 0.45
C LYS A 150 1.39 3.60 0.23
N ILE A 151 0.92 2.94 1.28
CA ILE A 151 -0.28 2.11 1.27
C ILE A 151 -1.40 2.84 2.02
N TYR A 152 -2.50 3.10 1.31
CA TYR A 152 -3.77 3.53 1.86
C TYR A 152 -4.61 2.29 2.14
N ILE A 153 -5.06 2.15 3.38
CA ILE A 153 -5.76 0.96 3.85
C ILE A 153 -7.20 1.35 4.13
N ARG A 154 -8.15 0.66 3.52
CA ARG A 154 -9.57 0.74 3.84
C ARG A 154 -10.03 -0.60 4.41
N VAL A 155 -10.81 -0.55 5.47
CA VAL A 155 -11.36 -1.74 6.14
C VAL A 155 -12.86 -1.55 6.34
N GLU A 156 -13.63 -2.60 6.09
CA GLU A 156 -15.05 -2.61 6.47
C GLU A 156 -15.14 -2.70 7.99
N LEU A 157 -15.90 -1.83 8.65
CA LEU A 157 -15.95 -1.86 10.12
C LEU A 157 -16.58 -3.15 10.67
N SER A 158 -17.35 -3.88 9.86
CA SER A 158 -17.82 -5.24 10.16
C SER A 158 -16.69 -6.24 10.39
N GLU A 159 -15.55 -6.09 9.72
CA GLU A 159 -14.36 -6.92 9.96
C GLU A 159 -13.83 -6.74 11.40
N LEU A 160 -14.10 -5.58 12.01
CA LEU A 160 -13.70 -5.22 13.37
C LEU A 160 -14.81 -5.48 14.41
N GLY A 161 -15.90 -6.16 14.01
CA GLY A 161 -17.03 -6.49 14.89
C GLY A 161 -18.06 -5.37 15.07
N MET A 162 -17.95 -4.27 14.30
CA MET A 162 -18.95 -3.19 14.33
C MET A 162 -20.15 -3.52 13.43
N PRO A 163 -21.31 -2.86 13.63
CA PRO A 163 -22.45 -3.05 12.75
C PRO A 163 -22.17 -2.61 11.31
N ARG A 164 -22.65 -3.38 10.31
CA ARG A 164 -22.43 -3.11 8.88
C ARG A 164 -22.82 -1.70 8.42
N PHE A 165 -23.85 -1.10 9.03
CA PHE A 165 -24.29 0.25 8.69
C PHE A 165 -23.30 1.35 9.09
N PHE A 166 -22.24 1.03 9.84
CA PHE A 166 -21.12 1.95 10.07
C PHE A 166 -20.26 2.11 8.79
N GLY A 167 -20.37 1.17 7.84
CA GLY A 167 -19.67 1.17 6.56
C GLY A 167 -18.17 1.01 6.71
N ASP A 168 -17.44 1.60 5.76
CA ASP A 168 -15.98 1.46 5.69
C ASP A 168 -15.26 2.63 6.37
N MET A 169 -13.97 2.40 6.63
CA MET A 169 -13.08 3.42 7.14
C MET A 169 -11.71 3.34 6.48
N GLU A 170 -11.18 4.49 6.08
CA GLU A 170 -9.78 4.63 5.70
C GLU A 170 -8.91 4.81 6.94
N LEU A 171 -7.88 3.99 7.09
CA LEU A 171 -6.91 4.06 8.16
C LEU A 171 -5.81 5.07 7.83
N LYS A 172 -5.00 5.38 8.84
CA LYS A 172 -3.74 6.10 8.62
C LYS A 172 -2.87 5.33 7.61
N PRO A 173 -2.35 5.99 6.57
CA PRO A 173 -1.56 5.31 5.55
C PRO A 173 -0.24 4.79 6.13
N PHE A 174 0.17 3.62 5.66
CA PHE A 174 1.47 3.03 5.93
C PHE A 174 2.48 3.54 4.89
N ILE A 175 3.69 3.90 5.33
CA ILE A 175 4.74 4.40 4.46
C ILE A 175 5.99 3.53 4.68
N ALA A 176 6.49 2.94 3.60
CA ALA A 176 7.75 2.21 3.58
C ALA A 176 8.74 2.88 2.64
N GLU A 177 10.01 2.87 3.00
CA GLU A 177 11.09 3.41 2.18
C GLU A 177 12.10 2.32 1.85
N PHE A 178 12.59 2.31 0.61
CA PHE A 178 13.61 1.38 0.14
C PHE A 178 14.68 2.16 -0.61
N LYS A 179 15.96 1.89 -0.32
CA LYS A 179 17.07 2.44 -1.11
C LYS A 179 17.32 1.53 -2.29
N LEU A 180 17.28 2.04 -3.51
CA LEU A 180 17.58 1.30 -4.72
C LEU A 180 18.90 1.79 -5.28
N ARG A 181 19.78 0.86 -5.66
CA ARG A 181 21.08 1.17 -6.27
C ARG A 181 21.35 0.27 -7.47
N PRO A 182 22.04 0.78 -8.51
CA PRO A 182 22.44 -0.04 -9.64
C PRO A 182 23.36 -1.16 -9.19
N ALA A 183 23.29 -2.32 -9.87
CA ALA A 183 24.25 -3.39 -9.70
C ALA A 183 25.63 -2.92 -10.14
N VAL A 184 26.64 -3.19 -9.32
CA VAL A 184 28.03 -2.94 -9.70
C VAL A 184 28.38 -3.94 -10.80
N LYS A 185 28.57 -3.48 -12.04
CA LYS A 185 29.08 -4.33 -13.11
C LYS A 185 30.44 -4.90 -12.65
N ALA A 186 30.56 -6.22 -12.64
CA ALA A 186 31.79 -6.93 -12.29
C ALA A 186 32.87 -6.82 -13.40
N GLU A 187 33.05 -5.65 -14.01
CA GLU A 187 33.98 -5.43 -15.13
C GLU A 187 35.41 -5.03 -14.68
N ASN A 188 35.68 -4.89 -13.37
CA ASN A 188 36.98 -4.43 -12.88
C ASN A 188 37.87 -5.49 -12.18
N TYR A 189 37.49 -6.77 -12.14
CA TYR A 189 38.31 -7.81 -11.50
C TYR A 189 39.18 -8.65 -12.46
N SER A 190 39.24 -8.31 -13.76
CA SER A 190 39.96 -9.08 -14.78
C SER A 190 41.25 -8.42 -15.31
N LYS A 191 41.75 -7.35 -14.69
CA LYS A 191 42.96 -6.65 -15.18
C LYS A 191 44.21 -6.81 -14.31
N GLU A 192 44.18 -7.67 -13.31
CA GLU A 192 45.39 -8.05 -12.55
C GLU A 192 45.41 -9.55 -12.31
N CYS A 193 45.84 -10.30 -13.32
CA CYS A 193 46.50 -11.60 -13.21
C CYS A 193 47.54 -11.68 -14.32
#